data_AF-A0A526ZDE2-F1
#
_entry.id   AF-A0A526ZDE2-F1
#
_cell.length_a   1.000
_cell.length_b   1.000
_cell.length_c   1.000
_cell.angle_alpha   90.00
_cell.angle_beta   90.00
_cell.angle_gamma   90.00
#
_symmetry.space_group_name_H-M   'P 1'
#
loop_
_entity.id
_entity.type
_entity.pdbx_description
1 polymer ?
#
loop_
_entity_poly.entity_id
_entity_poly.type
_entity_poly.pdbx_seq_one_letter_code
_entity_poly.pdbx_strand_id
1 'polypeptide(L)' 'RYIVNFTREKIFGAGVGHFSPVGGYLEAEDMVFVLDVNEDYKPWLVERERLFSAMDTIDSDGDKKRGLLLIE' A
#
# COMPACT_ATOMS: atom_id res chain seq x y z
N ARG A 1 -3.62 13.49 -5.85
CA ARG A 1 -2.93 12.20 -6.14
C ARG A 1 -2.60 11.53 -4.81
N TYR A 2 -2.68 10.20 -4.71
CA TYR A 2 -2.40 9.49 -3.46
C TYR A 2 -1.13 8.63 -3.56
N ILE A 3 -0.30 8.66 -2.53
CA ILE A 3 0.80 7.71 -2.30
C ILE A 3 0.49 6.91 -1.04
N VAL A 4 0.68 5.60 -1.09
CA VAL A 4 0.51 4.70 0.05
C VAL A 4 1.87 4.24 0.58
N ASN A 5 2.04 4.30 1.90
CA ASN A 5 3.12 3.65 2.66
C ASN A 5 2.54 2.42 3.37
N PHE A 6 3.10 1.25 3.12
CA PHE A 6 2.62 -0.02 3.67
C PHE A 6 3.78 -0.99 3.91
N THR A 7 3.61 -1.98 4.79
CA THR A 7 4.55 -3.11 4.87
C THR A 7 4.20 -4.17 3.83
N ARG A 8 5.20 -4.64 3.08
CA ARG A 8 5.03 -5.77 2.15
C ARG A 8 4.70 -7.07 2.88
N GLU A 9 5.10 -7.23 4.14
CA GLU A 9 4.84 -8.44 4.91
C GLU A 9 3.35 -8.79 5.02
N LYS A 10 2.47 -7.81 5.25
CA LYS A 10 1.02 -8.03 5.33
C LYS A 10 0.37 -8.37 3.98
N ILE A 11 1.02 -8.03 2.87
CA ILE A 11 0.50 -8.25 1.50
C ILE A 11 1.12 -9.49 0.84
N PHE A 12 2.39 -9.80 1.11
CA PHE A 12 3.12 -10.88 0.43
C PHE A 12 3.69 -11.93 1.38
N GLY A 13 3.50 -11.77 2.70
CA GLY A 13 4.05 -12.67 3.72
C GLY A 13 5.53 -12.44 4.02
N ALA A 14 6.19 -11.53 3.31
CA ALA A 14 7.58 -11.15 3.52
C ALA A 14 7.87 -9.73 3.01
N GLY A 15 9.04 -9.21 3.34
CA GLY A 15 9.51 -7.89 2.92
C GLY A 15 9.32 -6.80 3.98
N VAL A 16 9.70 -5.57 3.61
CA VAL A 16 9.73 -4.41 4.52
C VAL A 16 8.77 -3.31 4.03
N GLY A 17 8.87 -2.10 4.60
CA GLY A 17 8.12 -0.93 4.17
C GLY A 17 8.31 -0.61 2.68
N HIS A 18 7.25 -0.14 2.03
CA HIS A 18 7.25 0.25 0.63
C HIS A 18 6.29 1.42 0.37
N PHE A 19 6.60 2.22 -0.66
CA PHE A 19 5.79 3.35 -1.10
C PHE A 19 5.38 3.18 -2.56
N SER A 20 4.12 3.43 -2.89
CA SER A 20 3.66 3.41 -4.28
C SER A 20 2.45 4.31 -4.49
N PRO A 21 2.24 4.84 -5.72
CA PRO A 21 1.01 5.55 -6.04
C PRO A 21 -0.22 4.63 -6.03
N VAL A 22 -1.36 5.21 -5.65
CA VAL A 22 -2.68 4.58 -5.88
C VAL A 22 -3.19 5.04 -7.24
N GLY A 23 -3.40 4.09 -8.14
CA GLY A 23 -3.87 4.32 -9.50
C GLY A 23 -5.39 4.36 -9.65
N GLY A 24 -6.12 3.83 -8.68
CA GLY A 24 -7.59 3.80 -8.70
C GLY A 24 -8.17 2.90 -7.62
N TYR A 25 -9.49 2.84 -7.61
CA TYR A 25 -10.28 1.98 -6.73
C TYR A 25 -11.38 1.32 -7.57
N LEU A 26 -11.48 0.01 -7.45
CA LEU A 26 -12.44 -0.81 -8.16
C LEU A 26 -13.60 -1.11 -7.19
N GLU A 27 -14.66 -0.31 -7.32
CA GLU A 27 -15.73 -0.22 -6.31
C GLU A 27 -16.52 -1.51 -6.12
N ALA A 28 -16.82 -2.24 -7.19
CA ALA A 28 -17.67 -3.44 -7.12
C ALA A 28 -16.98 -4.61 -6.38
N GLU A 29 -15.65 -4.62 -6.36
CA GLU A 29 -14.82 -5.68 -5.78
C GLU A 29 -14.12 -5.25 -4.48
N ASP A 30 -14.30 -4.02 -3.99
CA ASP A 30 -13.58 -3.44 -2.83
C ASP A 30 -12.04 -3.56 -2.96
N MET A 31 -11.51 -3.26 -4.15
CA MET A 31 -10.08 -3.40 -4.45
C MET A 31 -9.39 -2.07 -4.78
N VAL A 32 -8.18 -1.89 -4.25
CA VAL A 32 -7.30 -0.75 -4.54
C VAL A 32 -6.29 -1.15 -5.62
N PHE A 33 -6.14 -0.31 -6.63
CA PHE A 33 -5.11 -0.49 -7.66
C PHE A 33 -3.82 0.21 -7.24
N VAL A 34 -2.80 -0.57 -6.88
CA VAL A 34 -1.47 -0.09 -6.47
C VAL A 34 -0.55 -0.13 -7.67
N LEU A 35 0.03 1.03 -8.01
CA LEU A 35 1.01 1.16 -9.09
C LEU A 35 2.41 0.90 -8.51
N ASP A 36 2.72 -0.36 -8.20
CA ASP A 36 4.01 -0.71 -7.57
C ASP A 36 5.19 -0.26 -8.43
N VAL A 37 6.08 0.52 -7.83
CA VAL A 37 7.25 1.09 -8.53
C VAL A 37 8.41 0.10 -8.64
N ASN A 38 8.32 -1.05 -7.97
CA ASN A 38 9.24 -2.17 -8.16
C ASN A 38 8.79 -3.00 -9.36
N GLU A 39 9.63 -3.03 -10.40
CA GLU A 39 9.35 -3.68 -11.68
C GLU A 39 9.01 -5.17 -11.56
N ASP A 40 9.59 -5.87 -10.59
CA ASP A 40 9.35 -7.30 -10.38
C ASP A 40 7.91 -7.59 -9.93
N TYR A 41 7.29 -6.64 -9.23
CA TYR A 41 5.94 -6.78 -8.67
C TYR A 41 4.87 -6.28 -9.65
N LYS A 42 5.20 -5.28 -10.49
CA LYS A 42 4.29 -4.60 -11.43
C LYS A 42 3.06 -4.00 -10.71
N PRO A 43 2.16 -3.29 -11.41
CA PRO A 43 0.90 -2.87 -10.80
C PRO A 43 0.00 -4.06 -10.45
N TRP A 44 -0.68 -3.99 -9.30
CA TRP A 44 -1.58 -5.05 -8.82
C TRP A 44 -2.81 -4.50 -8.09
N LEU A 45 -3.86 -5.33 -8.01
CA LEU A 45 -5.05 -5.08 -7.21
C LEU A 45 -4.92 -5.77 -5.85
N VAL A 46 -5.45 -5.13 -4.81
CA VAL A 46 -5.50 -5.68 -3.45
C VAL A 46 -6.80 -5.31 -2.78
N GLU A 47 -7.33 -6.20 -1.95
CA GLU A 47 -8.45 -5.92 -1.07
C GLU A 47 -8.13 -4.68 -0.21
N ARG A 48 -9.06 -3.73 -0.16
CA ARG A 48 -8.91 -2.49 0.61
C ARG A 48 -8.58 -2.76 2.07
N GLU A 49 -9.23 -3.76 2.69
CA GLU A 49 -8.97 -4.14 4.09
C GLU A 49 -7.54 -4.63 4.28
N ARG A 50 -7.04 -5.47 3.36
CA ARG A 50 -5.66 -5.97 3.42
C ARG A 50 -4.64 -4.85 3.28
N LEU A 51 -4.88 -3.89 2.38
CA LEU A 51 -4.02 -2.71 2.28
C LEU A 51 -4.08 -1.86 3.55
N PHE A 52 -5.27 -1.67 4.13
CA PHE A 52 -5.42 -0.97 5.41
C PHE A 52 -4.63 -1.64 6.54
N SER A 53 -4.73 -2.96 6.71
CA SER A 53 -3.93 -3.69 7.70
C SER A 53 -2.42 -3.58 7.46
N ALA A 54 -1.98 -3.42 6.21
CA ALA A 54 -0.58 -3.20 5.87
C ALA A 54 -0.12 -1.77 6.20
N MET A 55 -1.00 -0.77 6.06
CA MET A 55 -0.76 0.62 6.50
C MET A 55 -0.82 0.76 8.02
N ASP A 56 -1.68 0.00 8.70
CA ASP A 56 -1.91 0.05 10.15
C ASP A 56 -0.81 -0.65 10.96
N THR A 57 0.43 -0.48 10.52
CA THR A 57 1.63 -1.05 11.15
C THR A 57 2.59 0.08 11.52
N ILE A 58 3.31 -0.09 12.63
CA ILE A 58 4.35 0.87 13.03
C ILE A 58 5.56 0.73 12.10
N ASP A 59 6.05 1.86 11.63
CA ASP A 59 7.32 1.98 10.94
C ASP A 59 8.44 2.12 11.98
N SER A 60 9.44 1.23 11.95
CA SER A 60 10.53 1.19 12.92
C SER A 60 11.41 2.45 12.86
N ASP A 61 11.51 3.08 11.69
CA ASP A 61 12.38 4.23 11.49
C ASP A 61 11.74 5.52 12.01
N GLY A 62 10.40 5.59 11.99
CA GLY A 62 9.64 6.79 12.36
C GLY A 62 8.87 6.69 13.68
N ASP A 63 8.81 5.51 14.29
CA ASP A 63 7.99 5.16 15.47
C ASP A 63 6.53 5.64 15.36
N LYS A 64 5.99 5.58 14.15
CA LYS A 64 4.64 6.03 13.79
C LYS A 64 4.01 5.02 12.85
N LYS A 65 2.68 5.03 12.79
CA LYS A 65 1.96 4.25 11.78
C LYS A 65 2.35 4.71 10.37
N ARG A 66 2.38 3.76 9.43
CA ARG A 66 2.38 4.05 7.99
C ARG A 66 1.03 4.67 7.59
N GLY A 67 0.78 4.91 6.30
CA GLY A 67 -0.47 5.56 5.89
C GLY A 67 -0.49 6.09 4.47
N LEU A 68 -1.39 7.06 4.23
CA LEU A 68 -1.63 7.70 2.94
C LEU A 68 -1.16 9.15 2.94
N LEU A 69 -0.58 9.57 1.82
CA LEU A 69 -0.27 10.96 1.53
C LEU A 69 -1.15 11.45 0.36
N LEU A 70 -1.91 12.51 0.60
CA LEU A 70 -2.59 13.28 -0.45
C LEU A 70 -1.66 14.38 -0.96
N ILE A 71 -1.50 14.46 -2.28
CA ILE A 71 -0.75 15.50 -2.99
C ILE A 71 -1.73 16.25 -3.90
N GLU A 72 -1.79 17.57 -3.75
CA GLU A 72 -2.59 18.49 -4.58
C GLU A 72 -1.77 19.07 -5.75
#